data_AF-A0A9P6PJR5-F1
#
_entry.id   AF-A0A9P6PJR5-F1
#
_cell.length_a   1.000
_cell.length_b   1.000
_cell.length_c   1.000
_cell.angle_alpha   90.00
_cell.angle_beta   90.00
_cell.angle_gamma   90.00
#
_symmetry.space_group_name_H-M   'P 1'
#
loop_
_entity.id
_entity.type
_entity.pdbx_description
1 polymer ?
#
loop_
_entity_poly.entity_id
_entity_poly.type
_entity_poly.pdbx_seq_one_letter_code
_entity_poly.pdbx_strand_id
1 'polypeptide(L)'
;MGDKQEYNNIIFREFIKGVSKVVCLDADLTNQDVQLVKSLRDDVQVIHNTFKPQEGDQVLLYETEGLLTNKVVDLLQEGKCVWISSTQSAENTEALHMLLKGLGFRGECVTKNRPESEKQDIATNINTIMADLDYFIHTPTITVGLDYNVQGRVDCVVGLFSTHSKVNVETCRQMMRRVRHVTSNTYHVHVDRATNNLPVTVEAINSWLLSNGAALMRKGMSGLRLGVQFGSKPSLPEGFYSRLWTSMRIKKHQSLNGFMKRFSQQMLAAGCSIRGVAVAKEIDVDPILEALQDNRKAVREQHCQQISSAKNLAHEDFERLQVRSDTTLPERHAMSKFLLMEAYNITHSSIVTPKWVNTYDNDCEKRFDKNLRALQMSGGTIQESLEFVYQREQILLCEYIASGNETRAQHKLASSQYLQLKIAAELLTACGFTDVFSKEKTSSEALKNKVDTHWETLKDEMENM
;
A
#
# COMPACT_ATOMS: atom_id res chain seq x y z
N MET A 1 -0.99 13.71 -16.72
CA MET A 1 -0.36 12.42 -16.36
C MET A 1 -0.82 11.23 -17.22
N GLY A 2 -2.08 11.16 -17.68
CA GLY A 2 -2.56 10.04 -18.49
C GLY A 2 -1.92 9.89 -19.87
N ASP A 3 -1.52 10.96 -20.56
CA ASP A 3 -0.96 10.87 -21.92
C ASP A 3 0.44 10.22 -21.95
N LYS A 4 1.24 10.40 -20.90
CA LYS A 4 2.61 9.85 -20.83
C LYS A 4 2.63 8.33 -20.71
N GLN A 5 1.71 7.75 -19.93
CA GLN A 5 1.63 6.28 -19.80
C GLN A 5 1.13 5.64 -21.09
N GLU A 6 0.09 6.17 -21.70
CA GLU A 6 -0.45 5.66 -22.97
C GLU A 6 0.59 5.73 -24.09
N TYR A 7 1.29 6.86 -24.20
CA TYR A 7 2.40 7.02 -25.13
C TYR A 7 3.55 6.03 -24.87
N ASN A 8 3.97 5.85 -23.61
CA ASN A 8 4.99 4.86 -23.25
C ASN A 8 4.58 3.43 -23.63
N ASN A 9 3.28 3.08 -23.52
CA ASN A 9 2.78 1.76 -23.87
C ASN A 9 2.72 1.53 -25.38
N ILE A 10 2.36 2.57 -26.15
CA ILE A 10 2.44 2.52 -27.62
C ILE A 10 3.89 2.29 -28.02
N ILE A 11 4.83 3.07 -27.47
CA ILE A 11 6.26 2.88 -27.71
C ILE A 11 6.68 1.45 -27.35
N PHE A 12 6.36 0.97 -26.15
CA PHE A 12 6.71 -0.39 -25.71
C PHE A 12 6.19 -1.48 -26.67
N ARG A 13 4.92 -1.35 -27.10
CA ARG A 13 4.30 -2.27 -28.07
C ARG A 13 5.03 -2.25 -29.41
N GLU A 14 5.29 -1.07 -29.96
CA GLU A 14 5.97 -0.93 -31.26
C GLU A 14 7.43 -1.39 -31.17
N PHE A 15 8.10 -1.19 -30.02
CA PHE A 15 9.43 -1.76 -29.77
C PHE A 15 9.41 -3.29 -29.81
N ILE A 16 8.50 -3.95 -29.07
CA ILE A 16 8.41 -5.42 -29.07
C ILE A 16 8.16 -5.96 -30.47
N LYS A 17 7.34 -5.28 -31.28
CA LYS A 17 7.06 -5.68 -32.66
C LYS A 17 8.23 -5.44 -33.61
N GLY A 18 8.89 -4.30 -33.50
CA GLY A 18 9.87 -3.82 -34.47
C GLY A 18 11.28 -4.37 -34.28
N VAL A 19 11.64 -4.84 -33.08
CA VAL A 19 12.98 -5.41 -32.86
C VAL A 19 13.11 -6.82 -33.43
N SER A 20 14.32 -7.17 -33.88
CA SER A 20 14.61 -8.48 -34.47
C SER A 20 14.49 -9.63 -33.47
N LYS A 21 14.83 -9.38 -32.20
CA LYS A 21 14.81 -10.40 -31.15
C LYS A 21 14.35 -9.80 -29.82
N VAL A 22 13.44 -10.49 -29.15
CA VAL A 22 12.97 -10.17 -27.79
C VAL A 22 13.30 -11.36 -26.89
N VAL A 23 13.88 -11.09 -25.72
CA VAL A 23 14.11 -12.10 -24.69
C VAL A 23 13.43 -11.63 -23.41
N CYS A 24 12.47 -12.41 -22.92
CA CYS A 24 11.75 -12.13 -21.68
C CYS A 24 12.20 -13.14 -20.61
N LEU A 25 12.69 -12.65 -19.47
CA LEU A 25 13.14 -13.47 -18.35
C LEU A 25 12.48 -12.93 -17.08
N ASP A 26 11.67 -13.76 -16.43
CA ASP A 26 11.14 -13.49 -15.10
C ASP A 26 10.86 -14.83 -14.40
N ALA A 27 11.09 -14.89 -13.09
CA ALA A 27 10.88 -16.08 -12.28
C ALA A 27 9.38 -16.40 -12.06
N ASP A 28 8.50 -15.41 -12.26
CA ASP A 28 7.08 -15.48 -11.99
C ASP A 28 6.23 -15.19 -13.26
N LEU A 29 6.78 -15.47 -14.46
CA LEU A 29 6.00 -15.45 -15.71
C LEU A 29 4.83 -16.43 -15.62
N THR A 30 3.65 -15.95 -16.00
CA THR A 30 2.41 -16.73 -16.07
C THR A 30 2.02 -16.96 -17.53
N ASN A 31 1.11 -17.92 -17.75
CA ASN A 31 0.50 -18.12 -19.06
C ASN A 31 -0.13 -16.84 -19.62
N GLN A 32 -0.68 -15.96 -18.77
CA GLN A 32 -1.24 -14.69 -19.22
C GLN A 32 -0.17 -13.76 -19.80
N ASP A 33 1.03 -13.72 -19.21
CA ASP A 33 2.14 -12.91 -19.74
C ASP A 33 2.64 -13.48 -21.07
N VAL A 34 2.73 -14.80 -21.18
CA VAL A 34 3.07 -15.49 -22.44
C VAL A 34 2.05 -15.17 -23.54
N GLN A 35 0.76 -15.25 -23.23
CA GLN A 35 -0.29 -14.92 -24.19
C GLN A 35 -0.28 -13.44 -24.57
N LEU A 36 0.08 -12.56 -23.63
CA LEU A 36 0.25 -11.14 -23.92
C LEU A 36 1.38 -10.91 -24.95
N VAL A 37 2.53 -11.55 -24.79
CA VAL A 37 3.64 -11.47 -25.76
C VAL A 37 3.25 -12.10 -27.11
N LYS A 38 2.57 -13.26 -27.10
CA LYS A 38 2.04 -13.90 -28.32
C LYS A 38 1.02 -13.04 -29.07
N SER A 39 0.32 -12.13 -28.37
CA SER A 39 -0.58 -11.18 -29.03
C SER A 39 0.15 -10.04 -29.78
N LEU A 40 1.47 -9.92 -29.57
CA LEU A 40 2.32 -8.92 -30.23
C LEU A 40 3.23 -9.53 -31.29
N ARG A 41 3.53 -10.83 -31.20
CA ARG A 41 4.50 -11.53 -32.04
C ARG A 41 4.06 -12.97 -32.29
N ASP A 42 4.26 -13.44 -33.52
CA ASP A 42 3.93 -14.80 -33.92
C ASP A 42 5.08 -15.79 -33.65
N ASP A 43 6.31 -15.29 -33.50
CA ASP A 43 7.55 -16.07 -33.37
C ASP A 43 7.98 -16.31 -31.90
N VAL A 44 7.03 -16.68 -31.03
CA VAL A 44 7.29 -16.84 -29.59
C VAL A 44 7.64 -18.28 -29.22
N GLN A 45 8.86 -18.49 -28.74
CA GLN A 45 9.28 -19.74 -28.08
C GLN A 45 9.24 -19.58 -26.56
N VAL A 46 8.78 -20.61 -25.86
CA VAL A 46 8.62 -20.60 -24.39
C VAL A 46 9.48 -21.71 -23.79
N ILE A 47 10.37 -21.33 -22.89
CA ILE A 47 11.16 -22.28 -22.09
C ILE A 47 10.62 -22.21 -20.66
N HIS A 48 10.04 -23.32 -20.19
CA HIS A 48 9.63 -23.45 -18.80
C HIS A 48 10.77 -24.06 -18.00
N ASN A 49 11.44 -23.25 -17.18
CA ASN A 49 12.48 -23.73 -16.28
C ASN A 49 11.84 -24.45 -15.09
N THR A 50 11.97 -25.77 -15.03
CA THR A 50 11.45 -26.60 -13.93
C THR A 50 12.45 -26.78 -12.78
N PHE A 51 13.61 -26.11 -12.83
CA PHE A 51 14.59 -26.14 -11.76
C PHE A 51 14.01 -25.57 -10.46
N LYS A 52 14.27 -26.26 -9.35
CA LYS A 52 13.84 -25.88 -8.01
C LYS A 52 15.02 -25.28 -7.25
N PRO A 53 15.17 -23.95 -7.20
CA PRO A 53 16.36 -23.30 -6.65
C PRO A 53 16.49 -23.43 -5.13
N GLN A 54 15.44 -23.88 -4.45
CA GLN A 54 15.35 -23.95 -2.99
C GLN A 54 14.98 -25.36 -2.53
N GLU A 55 15.33 -26.36 -3.34
CA GLU A 55 15.13 -27.76 -2.98
C GLU A 55 15.97 -28.11 -1.75
N GLY A 56 15.29 -28.60 -0.71
CA GLY A 56 15.91 -28.88 0.59
C GLY A 56 15.79 -27.76 1.61
N ASP A 57 15.36 -26.56 1.20
CA ASP A 57 15.13 -25.45 2.13
C ASP A 57 13.86 -25.67 2.98
N GLN A 58 13.84 -25.13 4.19
CA GLN A 58 12.69 -25.15 5.10
C GLN A 58 12.17 -23.74 5.39
N VAL A 59 10.86 -23.56 5.28
CA VAL A 59 10.15 -22.36 5.70
C VAL A 59 9.40 -22.64 7.00
N LEU A 60 9.73 -21.88 8.05
CA LEU A 60 9.06 -21.88 9.34
C LEU A 60 8.08 -20.70 9.40
N LEU A 61 6.79 -20.99 9.45
CA LEU A 61 5.71 -20.00 9.49
C LEU A 61 5.28 -19.73 10.92
N TYR A 62 5.54 -18.52 11.41
CA TYR A 62 5.24 -18.08 12.77
C TYR A 62 3.85 -17.47 12.85
N GLU A 63 3.06 -17.94 13.83
CA GLU A 63 1.69 -17.50 14.05
C GLU A 63 1.58 -16.01 14.40
N THR A 64 2.50 -15.49 15.22
CA THR A 64 2.53 -14.08 15.65
C THR A 64 3.85 -13.42 15.34
N GLU A 65 3.82 -12.09 15.21
CA GLU A 65 5.02 -11.28 15.08
C GLU A 65 5.94 -11.41 16.30
N GLY A 66 5.36 -11.50 17.51
CA GLY A 66 6.12 -11.67 18.75
C GLY A 66 6.98 -12.92 18.73
N LEU A 67 6.41 -14.08 18.33
CA LEU A 67 7.17 -15.33 18.24
C LEU A 67 8.34 -15.23 17.25
N LEU A 68 8.13 -14.59 16.09
CA LEU A 68 9.21 -14.41 15.13
C LEU A 68 10.27 -13.44 15.66
N THR A 69 9.85 -12.34 16.30
CA THR A 69 10.77 -11.36 16.90
C THR A 69 11.63 -12.02 17.97
N ASN A 70 11.05 -12.84 18.85
CA ASN A 70 11.81 -13.62 19.83
C ASN A 70 12.79 -14.55 19.14
N LYS A 71 12.37 -15.27 18.10
CA LYS A 71 13.29 -16.14 17.39
C LYS A 71 14.45 -15.36 16.75
N VAL A 72 14.21 -14.16 16.23
CA VAL A 72 15.28 -13.29 15.72
C VAL A 72 16.27 -12.95 16.82
N VAL A 73 15.80 -12.58 18.01
CA VAL A 73 16.66 -12.30 19.16
C VAL A 73 17.46 -13.54 19.57
N ASP A 74 16.82 -14.71 19.69
CA ASP A 74 17.49 -15.97 20.02
C ASP A 74 18.60 -16.29 19.02
N LEU A 75 18.32 -16.17 17.72
CA LEU A 75 19.30 -16.41 16.66
C LEU A 75 20.52 -15.48 16.80
N LEU A 76 20.28 -14.20 17.06
CA LEU A 76 21.37 -13.24 17.24
C LEU A 76 22.18 -13.52 18.52
N GLN A 77 21.53 -13.95 19.60
CA GLN A 77 22.20 -14.38 20.85
C GLN A 77 23.03 -15.65 20.64
N GLU A 78 22.58 -16.57 19.78
CA GLU A 78 23.34 -17.74 19.34
C GLU A 78 24.53 -17.38 18.42
N GLY A 79 24.74 -16.09 18.10
CA GLY A 79 25.80 -15.62 17.23
C GLY A 79 25.52 -15.80 15.73
N LYS A 80 24.26 -16.03 15.35
CA LYS A 80 23.84 -16.19 13.96
C LYS A 80 23.72 -14.85 13.26
N CYS A 81 24.05 -14.84 11.97
CA CYS A 81 23.81 -13.69 11.11
C CYS A 81 22.43 -13.76 10.45
N VAL A 82 21.65 -12.69 10.59
CA VAL A 82 20.24 -12.68 10.20
C VAL A 82 19.95 -11.63 9.13
N TRP A 83 19.37 -12.06 8.01
CA TRP A 83 18.88 -11.16 6.96
C TRP A 83 17.37 -10.96 7.05
N ILE A 84 16.89 -9.74 7.31
CA ILE A 84 15.49 -9.43 7.59
C ILE A 84 14.88 -8.63 6.44
N SER A 85 13.91 -9.23 5.78
CA SER A 85 13.09 -8.59 4.73
C SER A 85 11.74 -8.20 5.31
N SER A 86 11.46 -6.90 5.42
CA SER A 86 10.22 -6.38 6.02
C SER A 86 9.35 -5.65 5.00
N THR A 87 8.04 -5.86 5.03
CA THR A 87 7.07 -4.99 4.32
C THR A 87 6.21 -4.18 5.28
N GLN A 88 6.55 -4.20 6.57
CA GLN A 88 5.91 -3.34 7.54
C GLN A 88 6.23 -1.86 7.25
N SER A 89 5.54 -0.96 7.93
CA SER A 89 5.86 0.48 7.89
C SER A 89 7.34 0.72 8.24
N ALA A 90 7.89 1.83 7.74
CA ALA A 90 9.22 2.28 8.13
C ALA A 90 9.34 2.43 9.65
N GLU A 91 8.31 2.98 10.33
CA GLU A 91 8.30 3.14 11.78
C GLU A 91 8.45 1.79 12.52
N ASN A 92 7.61 0.80 12.20
CA ASN A 92 7.73 -0.54 12.79
C ASN A 92 9.07 -1.23 12.51
N THR A 93 9.62 -1.04 11.30
CA THR A 93 10.90 -1.64 10.91
C THR A 93 12.07 -0.98 11.64
N GLU A 94 12.02 0.35 11.80
CA GLU A 94 12.98 1.13 12.59
C GLU A 94 12.88 0.84 14.09
N ALA A 95 11.67 0.56 14.61
CA ALA A 95 11.47 0.14 15.99
C ALA A 95 12.11 -1.23 16.29
N LEU A 96 12.01 -2.18 15.35
CA LEU A 96 12.73 -3.46 15.45
C LEU A 96 14.24 -3.24 15.41
N HIS A 97 14.73 -2.37 14.51
CA HIS A 97 16.15 -2.02 14.47
C HIS A 97 16.64 -1.42 15.80
N MET A 98 15.86 -0.50 16.38
CA MET A 98 16.16 0.12 17.67
C MET A 98 16.19 -0.90 18.80
N LEU A 99 15.26 -1.87 18.81
CA LEU A 99 15.26 -2.99 19.75
C LEU A 99 16.57 -3.79 19.66
N LEU A 100 16.92 -4.24 18.45
CA LEU A 100 18.12 -5.07 18.26
C LEU A 100 19.42 -4.31 18.57
N LYS A 101 19.50 -3.02 18.24
CA LYS A 101 20.61 -2.14 18.66
C LYS A 101 20.67 -2.00 20.18
N GLY A 102 19.53 -1.81 20.84
CA GLY A 102 19.43 -1.71 22.30
C GLY A 102 19.90 -2.98 23.03
N LEU A 103 19.75 -4.14 22.38
CA LEU A 103 20.29 -5.43 22.85
C LEU A 103 21.78 -5.62 22.56
N GLY A 104 22.45 -4.66 21.92
CA GLY A 104 23.90 -4.67 21.65
C GLY A 104 24.31 -5.26 20.30
N PHE A 105 23.37 -5.64 19.44
CA PHE A 105 23.69 -6.23 18.14
C PHE A 105 24.08 -5.15 17.11
N ARG A 106 25.10 -5.45 16.31
CA ARG A 106 25.55 -4.61 15.20
C ARG A 106 24.69 -4.93 13.98
N GLY A 107 23.85 -4.01 13.58
CA GLY A 107 23.12 -4.16 12.32
C GLY A 107 22.86 -2.85 11.63
N GLU A 108 22.28 -2.98 10.45
CA GLU A 108 21.92 -1.89 9.55
C GLU A 108 20.45 -2.01 9.15
N CYS A 109 19.76 -0.88 9.05
CA CYS A 109 18.36 -0.83 8.65
C CYS A 109 18.16 0.14 7.48
N VAL A 110 17.45 -0.30 6.45
CA VAL A 110 17.16 0.51 5.26
C VAL A 110 15.68 0.55 4.95
N THR A 111 15.09 1.72 5.23
CA THR A 111 13.69 2.04 4.96
C THR A 111 13.57 3.15 3.92
N LYS A 112 12.32 3.55 3.61
CA LYS A 112 12.04 4.72 2.77
C LYS A 112 12.66 6.01 3.33
N ASN A 113 12.85 6.10 4.64
CA ASN A 113 13.32 7.31 5.33
C ASN A 113 14.81 7.57 5.09
N ARG A 114 15.56 6.55 4.64
CA ARG A 114 16.96 6.69 4.28
C ARG A 114 17.14 7.54 3.00
N PRO A 115 18.21 8.36 2.88
CA PRO A 115 18.55 9.04 1.64
C PRO A 115 18.79 8.06 0.48
N GLU A 116 18.46 8.47 -0.74
CA GLU A 116 18.56 7.57 -1.91
C GLU A 116 20.00 7.25 -2.28
N SER A 117 20.92 8.21 -2.13
CA SER A 117 22.36 7.99 -2.32
C SER A 117 22.89 6.88 -1.40
N GLU A 118 22.55 6.92 -0.11
CA GLU A 118 22.97 5.89 0.84
C GLU A 118 22.36 4.52 0.52
N LYS A 119 21.10 4.47 0.06
CA LYS A 119 20.49 3.21 -0.38
C LYS A 119 21.26 2.60 -1.55
N GLN A 120 21.66 3.44 -2.51
CA GLN A 120 22.42 3.02 -3.68
C GLN A 120 23.83 2.55 -3.30
N ASP A 121 24.49 3.25 -2.37
CA ASP A 121 25.80 2.86 -1.84
C ASP A 121 25.72 1.53 -1.10
N ILE A 122 24.70 1.32 -0.27
CA ILE A 122 24.47 0.05 0.42
C ILE A 122 24.17 -1.06 -0.58
N ALA A 123 23.29 -0.82 -1.55
CA ALA A 123 22.95 -1.81 -2.56
C ALA A 123 24.19 -2.26 -3.35
N THR A 124 25.09 -1.32 -3.65
CA THR A 124 26.34 -1.59 -4.39
C THR A 124 27.37 -2.34 -3.54
N ASN A 125 27.45 -2.03 -2.24
CA ASN A 125 28.52 -2.52 -1.36
C ASN A 125 28.05 -3.57 -0.34
N ILE A 126 26.84 -4.11 -0.48
CA ILE A 126 26.22 -5.02 0.51
C ILE A 126 27.08 -6.23 0.86
N ASN A 127 27.81 -6.76 -0.13
CA ASN A 127 28.70 -7.92 0.06
C ASN A 127 29.81 -7.64 1.07
N THR A 128 30.32 -6.41 1.11
CA THR A 128 31.35 -5.97 2.07
C THR A 128 30.72 -5.52 3.38
N ILE A 129 29.62 -4.75 3.33
CA ILE A 129 28.95 -4.22 4.52
C ILE A 129 28.54 -5.33 5.48
N MET A 130 27.97 -6.42 4.95
CA MET A 130 27.53 -7.56 5.77
C MET A 130 28.67 -8.30 6.49
N ALA A 131 29.93 -8.08 6.13
CA ALA A 131 31.05 -8.73 6.81
C ALA A 131 31.05 -8.42 8.32
N ASP A 132 30.71 -7.19 8.70
CA ASP A 132 30.80 -6.71 10.08
C ASP A 132 29.46 -6.66 10.84
N LEU A 133 28.35 -7.08 10.19
CA LEU A 133 27.00 -6.97 10.74
C LEU A 133 26.46 -8.30 11.26
N ASP A 134 25.87 -8.28 12.44
CA ASP A 134 25.11 -9.40 13.00
C ASP A 134 23.75 -9.52 12.29
N TYR A 135 23.16 -8.40 11.84
CA TYR A 135 21.92 -8.42 11.04
C TYR A 135 21.80 -7.28 10.04
N PHE A 136 20.95 -7.48 9.03
CA PHE A 136 20.57 -6.45 8.06
C PHE A 136 19.05 -6.45 7.85
N ILE A 137 18.43 -5.28 7.93
CA ILE A 137 16.99 -5.09 7.72
C ILE A 137 16.76 -4.20 6.50
N HIS A 138 15.89 -4.64 5.60
CA HIS A 138 15.47 -3.79 4.49
C HIS A 138 13.98 -3.91 4.19
N THR A 139 13.43 -2.82 3.67
CA THR A 139 12.08 -2.74 3.11
C THR A 139 12.13 -2.76 1.57
N PRO A 140 10.99 -2.89 0.86
CA PRO A 140 10.96 -2.92 -0.61
C PRO A 140 11.44 -1.62 -1.27
N THR A 141 11.92 -0.65 -0.50
CA THR A 141 12.49 0.59 -1.02
C THR A 141 13.83 0.37 -1.72
N ILE A 142 14.53 -0.73 -1.42
CA ILE A 142 15.69 -1.18 -2.21
C ILE A 142 15.21 -2.30 -3.14
N THR A 143 14.90 -1.97 -4.39
CA THR A 143 14.39 -2.93 -5.39
C THR A 143 15.40 -3.32 -6.45
N VAL A 144 16.35 -2.47 -6.78
CA VAL A 144 17.35 -2.71 -7.84
C VAL A 144 18.75 -2.73 -7.23
N GLY A 145 19.57 -3.70 -7.66
CA GLY A 145 21.00 -3.76 -7.32
C GLY A 145 21.39 -4.49 -6.03
N LEU A 146 20.46 -4.76 -5.11
CA LEU A 146 20.77 -5.55 -3.91
C LEU A 146 20.91 -7.03 -4.31
N ASP A 147 22.11 -7.58 -4.30
CA ASP A 147 22.37 -9.00 -4.58
C ASP A 147 23.51 -9.47 -3.70
N TYR A 148 23.17 -10.30 -2.70
CA TYR A 148 24.12 -10.77 -1.71
C TYR A 148 24.59 -12.20 -2.03
N ASN A 149 25.86 -12.31 -2.39
CA ASN A 149 26.45 -13.52 -2.97
C ASN A 149 27.59 -14.13 -2.14
N VAL A 150 27.83 -13.63 -0.93
CA VAL A 150 28.88 -14.18 -0.05
C VAL A 150 28.37 -15.44 0.65
N GLN A 151 29.15 -16.51 0.56
CA GLN A 151 28.82 -17.79 1.18
C GLN A 151 29.18 -17.82 2.67
N GLY A 152 28.45 -18.61 3.44
CA GLY A 152 28.76 -18.92 4.84
C GLY A 152 28.53 -17.77 5.84
N ARG A 153 28.12 -16.59 5.37
CA ARG A 153 27.96 -15.41 6.23
C ARG A 153 26.56 -15.25 6.78
N VAL A 154 25.52 -15.41 5.96
CA VAL A 154 24.12 -15.28 6.40
C VAL A 154 23.60 -16.66 6.77
N ASP A 155 23.31 -16.86 8.05
CA ASP A 155 22.82 -18.13 8.56
C ASP A 155 21.38 -18.38 8.15
N CYS A 156 20.52 -17.36 8.27
CA CYS A 156 19.08 -17.50 8.03
C CYS A 156 18.47 -16.19 7.48
N VAL A 157 17.33 -16.36 6.82
CA VAL A 157 16.55 -15.25 6.25
C VAL A 157 15.20 -15.15 6.95
N VAL A 158 14.81 -13.93 7.28
CA VAL A 158 13.58 -13.61 8.00
C VAL A 158 12.67 -12.77 7.11
N GLY A 159 11.39 -13.14 7.03
CA GLY A 159 10.34 -12.40 6.33
C GLY A 159 9.31 -11.86 7.31
N LEU A 160 9.24 -10.54 7.47
CA LEU A 160 8.21 -9.85 8.26
C LEU A 160 7.25 -9.15 7.30
N PHE A 161 6.14 -9.82 6.95
CA PHE A 161 5.25 -9.31 5.92
C PHE A 161 3.93 -8.78 6.45
N SER A 162 3.50 -7.65 5.88
CA SER A 162 2.18 -7.09 6.12
C SER A 162 1.35 -7.09 4.84
N THR A 163 0.16 -7.68 4.91
CA THR A 163 -0.88 -7.67 3.89
C THR A 163 -1.45 -6.26 3.64
N HIS A 164 -1.23 -5.32 4.57
CA HIS A 164 -1.61 -3.91 4.41
C HIS A 164 -0.62 -3.09 3.57
N SER A 165 0.62 -3.59 3.37
CA SER A 165 1.69 -2.89 2.64
C SER A 165 1.40 -2.68 1.16
N LYS A 166 0.40 -3.40 0.60
CA LYS A 166 0.09 -3.46 -0.84
C LYS A 166 1.20 -4.05 -1.72
N VAL A 167 2.23 -4.63 -1.09
CA VAL A 167 3.30 -5.40 -1.75
C VAL A 167 2.79 -6.80 -2.02
N ASN A 168 3.07 -7.34 -3.21
CA ASN A 168 2.63 -8.67 -3.59
C ASN A 168 3.57 -9.76 -3.08
N VAL A 169 3.10 -11.01 -3.08
CA VAL A 169 3.86 -12.18 -2.62
C VAL A 169 5.15 -12.37 -3.41
N GLU A 170 5.12 -12.09 -4.71
CA GLU A 170 6.29 -12.21 -5.59
C GLU A 170 7.43 -11.30 -5.13
N THR A 171 7.14 -10.02 -4.85
CA THR A 171 8.15 -9.09 -4.33
C THR A 171 8.67 -9.55 -2.96
N CYS A 172 7.82 -10.03 -2.06
CA CYS A 172 8.28 -10.54 -0.76
C CYS A 172 9.24 -11.73 -0.90
N ARG A 173 8.95 -12.67 -1.79
CA ARG A 173 9.86 -13.78 -2.11
C ARG A 173 11.15 -13.29 -2.74
N GLN A 174 11.07 -12.35 -3.68
CA GLN A 174 12.24 -11.77 -4.32
C GLN A 174 13.14 -11.05 -3.31
N MET A 175 12.57 -10.37 -2.31
CA MET A 175 13.32 -9.74 -1.22
C MET A 175 14.09 -10.75 -0.37
N MET A 176 13.47 -11.87 -0.02
CA MET A 176 14.13 -12.95 0.72
C MET A 176 15.25 -13.60 -0.10
N ARG A 177 15.04 -13.75 -1.41
CA ARG A 177 15.97 -14.38 -2.36
C ARG A 177 17.15 -13.49 -2.77
N ARG A 178 17.28 -12.30 -2.17
CA ARG A 178 18.45 -11.43 -2.34
C ARG A 178 19.70 -12.06 -1.74
N VAL A 179 19.55 -12.95 -0.76
CA VAL A 179 20.62 -13.81 -0.22
C VAL A 179 20.64 -15.10 -1.03
N ARG A 180 21.71 -15.34 -1.80
CA ARG A 180 21.82 -16.55 -2.63
C ARG A 180 22.27 -17.79 -1.88
N HIS A 181 22.94 -17.59 -0.76
CA HIS A 181 23.56 -18.66 0.02
C HIS A 181 23.16 -18.51 1.49
N VAL A 182 22.14 -19.26 1.91
CA VAL A 182 21.65 -19.30 3.30
C VAL A 182 22.23 -20.54 3.97
N THR A 183 23.09 -20.38 4.98
CA THR A 183 23.84 -21.51 5.55
C THR A 183 22.95 -22.58 6.19
N SER A 184 21.86 -22.17 6.85
CA SER A 184 20.94 -23.10 7.54
C SER A 184 19.87 -23.72 6.63
N ASN A 185 19.78 -23.30 5.37
CA ASN A 185 18.66 -23.61 4.48
C ASN A 185 17.29 -23.31 5.11
N THR A 186 17.22 -22.37 6.08
CA THR A 186 16.00 -22.08 6.85
C THR A 186 15.56 -20.63 6.66
N TYR A 187 14.25 -20.46 6.43
CA TYR A 187 13.58 -19.16 6.34
C TYR A 187 12.54 -19.06 7.45
N HIS A 188 12.59 -17.99 8.23
CA HIS A 188 11.60 -17.72 9.28
C HIS A 188 10.64 -16.62 8.82
N VAL A 189 9.34 -16.89 8.79
CA VAL A 189 8.38 -15.97 8.15
C VAL A 189 7.17 -15.75 9.04
N HIS A 190 6.78 -14.50 9.19
CA HIS A 190 5.50 -14.09 9.76
C HIS A 190 4.77 -13.21 8.76
N VAL A 191 3.46 -13.42 8.66
CA VAL A 191 2.56 -12.56 7.89
C VAL A 191 1.34 -12.26 8.74
N ASP A 192 0.94 -11.00 8.79
CA ASP A 192 -0.33 -10.62 9.43
C ASP A 192 -1.53 -11.31 8.75
N ARG A 193 -2.58 -11.58 9.54
CA ARG A 193 -3.70 -12.43 9.13
C ARG A 193 -4.83 -11.67 8.41
N ALA A 194 -4.55 -10.53 7.78
CA ALA A 194 -5.61 -9.81 7.08
C ALA A 194 -6.04 -10.56 5.82
N THR A 195 -7.35 -10.63 5.61
CA THR A 195 -7.94 -11.16 4.38
C THR A 195 -8.62 -10.02 3.63
N ASN A 196 -8.52 -10.07 2.30
CA ASN A 196 -9.22 -9.14 1.42
C ASN A 196 -10.15 -9.92 0.50
N ASN A 197 -11.18 -9.25 -0.01
CA ASN A 197 -12.11 -9.81 -1.00
C ASN A 197 -12.12 -8.96 -2.27
N LEU A 198 -10.95 -8.82 -2.90
CA LEU A 198 -10.77 -8.06 -4.13
C LEU A 198 -11.10 -8.94 -5.36
N PRO A 199 -11.58 -8.37 -6.47
CA PRO A 199 -11.92 -9.15 -7.68
C PRO A 199 -10.67 -9.78 -8.33
N VAL A 200 -10.72 -11.06 -8.69
CA VAL A 200 -9.56 -11.81 -9.24
C VAL A 200 -9.80 -12.41 -10.64
N THR A 201 -10.95 -12.16 -11.25
CA THR A 201 -11.23 -12.54 -12.66
C THR A 201 -11.30 -11.30 -13.53
N VAL A 202 -11.13 -11.47 -14.84
CA VAL A 202 -11.25 -10.37 -15.80
C VAL A 202 -12.65 -9.77 -15.70
N GLU A 203 -13.69 -10.61 -15.68
CA GLU A 203 -15.09 -10.20 -15.60
C GLU A 203 -15.38 -9.44 -14.31
N ALA A 204 -14.90 -9.95 -13.17
CA ALA A 204 -15.11 -9.31 -11.88
C ALA A 204 -14.36 -7.99 -11.75
N ILE A 205 -13.13 -7.90 -12.29
CA ILE A 205 -12.39 -6.63 -12.34
C ILE A 205 -13.08 -5.65 -13.27
N ASN A 206 -13.57 -6.11 -14.41
CA ASN A 206 -14.29 -5.27 -15.35
C ASN A 206 -15.56 -4.72 -14.69
N SER A 207 -16.40 -5.58 -14.11
CA SER A 207 -17.58 -5.15 -13.36
C SER A 207 -17.20 -4.20 -12.22
N TRP A 208 -16.16 -4.50 -11.45
CA TRP A 208 -15.68 -3.64 -10.38
C TRP A 208 -15.19 -2.27 -10.89
N LEU A 209 -14.50 -2.22 -12.05
CA LEU A 209 -14.07 -0.98 -12.69
C LEU A 209 -15.24 -0.18 -13.24
N LEU A 210 -16.29 -0.84 -13.75
CA LEU A 210 -17.48 -0.18 -14.25
C LEU A 210 -18.31 0.39 -13.09
N SER A 211 -18.41 -0.36 -11.98
CA SER A 211 -19.13 0.06 -10.77
C SER A 211 -18.36 1.07 -9.91
N ASN A 212 -17.02 1.04 -9.90
CA ASN A 212 -16.17 1.89 -9.04
C ASN A 212 -15.23 2.82 -9.83
N GLY A 213 -15.36 2.89 -11.16
CA GLY A 213 -14.42 3.56 -12.06
C GLY A 213 -14.17 5.02 -11.67
N ALA A 214 -15.21 5.68 -11.17
CA ALA A 214 -15.13 7.04 -10.69
C ALA A 214 -14.32 7.20 -9.38
N ALA A 215 -14.44 6.28 -8.43
CA ALA A 215 -13.61 6.28 -7.21
C ALA A 215 -12.14 5.88 -7.48
N LEU A 216 -11.89 5.03 -8.49
CA LEU A 216 -10.55 4.54 -8.85
C LEU A 216 -9.74 5.55 -9.66
N MET A 217 -10.41 6.32 -10.51
CA MET A 217 -9.84 7.47 -11.24
C MET A 217 -9.49 8.62 -10.27
N ARG A 218 -10.26 8.83 -9.18
CA ARG A 218 -9.93 9.84 -8.12
C ARG A 218 -8.57 9.61 -7.46
N LYS A 219 -8.13 8.36 -7.34
CA LYS A 219 -6.89 8.00 -6.65
C LYS A 219 -5.66 7.92 -7.58
N GLY A 220 -5.79 8.30 -8.86
CA GLY A 220 -4.77 8.01 -9.87
C GLY A 220 -4.45 6.51 -9.98
N MET A 221 -5.34 5.66 -9.45
CA MET A 221 -5.09 4.24 -9.21
C MET A 221 -5.44 3.36 -10.39
N SER A 222 -6.22 3.87 -11.35
CA SER A 222 -6.52 3.10 -12.54
C SER A 222 -5.31 3.09 -13.46
N GLY A 223 -4.67 4.20 -13.85
CA GLY A 223 -3.67 4.20 -14.94
C GLY A 223 -4.27 3.82 -16.32
N LEU A 224 -5.37 3.07 -16.32
CA LEU A 224 -6.26 2.74 -17.41
C LEU A 224 -7.33 3.82 -17.55
N ARG A 225 -7.41 4.47 -18.72
CA ARG A 225 -8.53 5.33 -19.11
C ARG A 225 -9.72 4.44 -19.44
N LEU A 226 -10.91 4.76 -18.97
CA LEU A 226 -12.13 4.09 -19.43
C LEU A 226 -12.64 4.78 -20.69
N GLY A 227 -13.09 4.01 -21.67
CA GLY A 227 -13.82 4.51 -22.82
C GLY A 227 -15.19 4.99 -22.36
N VAL A 228 -15.43 6.29 -22.47
CA VAL A 228 -16.66 6.94 -22.05
C VAL A 228 -17.28 7.59 -23.28
N GLN A 229 -18.48 7.15 -23.67
CA GLN A 229 -19.32 7.81 -24.67
C GLN A 229 -20.59 8.32 -23.98
N PHE A 230 -21.02 9.53 -24.34
CA PHE A 230 -22.24 10.14 -23.81
C PHE A 230 -23.46 9.23 -24.06
N GLY A 231 -24.28 8.98 -23.02
CA GLY A 231 -25.44 8.09 -23.08
C GLY A 231 -25.13 6.59 -23.09
N SER A 232 -23.86 6.18 -23.00
CA SER A 232 -23.44 4.78 -23.02
C SER A 232 -22.84 4.36 -21.68
N LYS A 233 -22.99 3.08 -21.31
CA LYS A 233 -22.26 2.53 -20.15
C LYS A 233 -20.75 2.69 -20.40
N PRO A 234 -19.95 3.05 -19.38
CA PRO A 234 -18.49 3.06 -19.53
C PRO A 234 -18.04 1.70 -20.06
N SER A 235 -17.05 1.71 -20.94
CA SER A 235 -16.45 0.51 -21.49
C SER A 235 -14.96 0.52 -21.22
N LEU A 236 -14.37 -0.66 -21.08
CA LEU A 236 -12.92 -0.75 -21.02
C LEU A 236 -12.38 -0.59 -22.43
N PRO A 237 -11.30 0.21 -22.64
CA PRO A 237 -10.70 0.29 -23.95
C PRO A 237 -10.27 -1.10 -24.37
N GLU A 238 -10.74 -1.54 -25.53
CA GLU A 238 -10.21 -2.74 -26.15
C GLU A 238 -8.77 -2.48 -26.60
N GLY A 239 -7.82 -3.24 -26.07
CA GLY A 239 -6.43 -3.03 -26.43
C GLY A 239 -5.44 -3.80 -25.58
N PHE A 240 -4.20 -3.83 -26.06
CA PHE A 240 -3.07 -4.46 -25.38
C PHE A 240 -2.90 -3.93 -23.95
N TYR A 241 -2.98 -2.61 -23.76
CA TYR A 241 -2.76 -2.00 -22.45
C TYR A 241 -3.83 -2.38 -21.42
N SER A 242 -5.11 -2.41 -21.80
CA SER A 242 -6.19 -2.86 -20.90
C SER A 242 -5.96 -4.31 -20.45
N ARG A 243 -5.58 -5.20 -21.37
CA ARG A 243 -5.27 -6.59 -21.04
C ARG A 243 -4.07 -6.73 -20.09
N LEU A 244 -2.98 -6.02 -20.38
CA LEU A 244 -1.79 -5.99 -19.52
C LEU A 244 -2.16 -5.45 -18.12
N TRP A 245 -2.87 -4.34 -18.07
CA TRP A 245 -3.28 -3.71 -16.82
C TRP A 245 -4.15 -4.64 -15.97
N THR A 246 -5.18 -5.27 -16.58
CA THR A 246 -6.08 -6.19 -15.89
C THR A 246 -5.31 -7.40 -15.37
N SER A 247 -4.43 -7.99 -16.16
CA SER A 247 -3.55 -9.09 -15.72
C SER A 247 -2.71 -8.71 -14.49
N MET A 248 -2.04 -7.56 -14.53
CA MET A 248 -1.25 -7.06 -13.40
C MET A 248 -2.11 -6.81 -12.15
N ARG A 249 -3.35 -6.33 -12.34
CA ARG A 249 -4.30 -6.12 -11.25
C ARG A 249 -4.77 -7.43 -10.63
N ILE A 250 -5.08 -8.44 -11.44
CA ILE A 250 -5.45 -9.80 -10.98
C ILE A 250 -4.35 -10.34 -10.08
N LYS A 251 -3.09 -10.33 -10.56
CA LYS A 251 -1.94 -10.82 -9.78
C LYS A 251 -1.84 -10.12 -8.42
N LYS A 252 -2.01 -8.80 -8.40
CA LYS A 252 -2.00 -8.01 -7.16
C LYS A 252 -3.14 -8.41 -6.22
N HIS A 253 -4.37 -8.53 -6.73
CA HIS A 253 -5.53 -8.91 -5.92
C HIS A 253 -5.42 -10.34 -5.37
N GLN A 254 -4.91 -11.28 -6.16
CA GLN A 254 -4.64 -12.64 -5.70
C GLN A 254 -3.67 -12.66 -4.51
N SER A 255 -2.61 -11.85 -4.57
CA SER A 255 -1.66 -11.70 -3.46
C SER A 255 -2.30 -11.08 -2.21
N LEU A 256 -3.22 -10.12 -2.37
CA LEU A 256 -3.88 -9.47 -1.24
C LEU A 256 -5.01 -10.29 -0.61
N ASN A 257 -5.74 -11.08 -1.39
CA ASN A 257 -6.85 -11.89 -0.89
C ASN A 257 -6.39 -13.12 -0.11
N GLY A 258 -5.29 -13.74 -0.57
CA GLY A 258 -4.83 -15.03 -0.06
C GLY A 258 -3.33 -15.09 0.08
N PHE A 259 -2.73 -14.06 0.70
CA PHE A 259 -1.27 -13.91 0.81
C PHE A 259 -0.59 -15.18 1.28
N MET A 260 -1.00 -15.71 2.44
CA MET A 260 -0.37 -16.90 3.02
C MET A 260 -0.50 -18.14 2.15
N LYS A 261 -1.69 -18.37 1.57
CA LYS A 261 -1.91 -19.50 0.66
C LYS A 261 -0.99 -19.39 -0.56
N ARG A 262 -0.94 -18.21 -1.18
CA ARG A 262 -0.12 -17.95 -2.37
C ARG A 262 1.38 -18.05 -2.05
N PHE A 263 1.81 -17.47 -0.93
CA PHE A 263 3.19 -17.56 -0.45
C PHE A 263 3.61 -19.02 -0.27
N SER A 264 2.82 -19.80 0.46
CA SER A 264 3.10 -21.22 0.67
C SER A 264 3.15 -22.02 -0.64
N GLN A 265 2.20 -21.81 -1.55
CA GLN A 265 2.20 -22.46 -2.86
C GLN A 265 3.47 -22.14 -3.66
N GLN A 266 3.91 -20.88 -3.65
CA GLN A 266 5.08 -20.45 -4.39
C GLN A 266 6.42 -20.91 -3.76
N MET A 267 6.48 -21.06 -2.44
CA MET A 267 7.64 -21.63 -1.75
C MET A 267 7.73 -23.16 -1.98
N LEU A 268 6.61 -23.88 -1.91
CA LEU A 268 6.55 -25.31 -2.26
C LEU A 268 6.96 -25.56 -3.72
N ALA A 269 6.48 -24.73 -4.65
CA ALA A 269 6.85 -24.82 -6.07
C ALA A 269 8.35 -24.61 -6.30
N ALA A 270 9.01 -23.82 -5.44
CA ALA A 270 10.44 -23.59 -5.50
C ALA A 270 11.29 -24.71 -4.91
N GLY A 271 10.66 -25.71 -4.28
CA GLY A 271 11.33 -26.87 -3.66
C GLY A 271 11.40 -26.86 -2.13
N CYS A 272 10.87 -25.83 -1.47
CA CYS A 272 10.94 -25.76 -0.01
C CYS A 272 9.95 -26.73 0.67
N SER A 273 10.28 -27.14 1.89
CA SER A 273 9.32 -27.67 2.86
C SER A 273 8.73 -26.53 3.70
N ILE A 274 7.50 -26.68 4.20
CA ILE A 274 6.84 -25.66 5.02
C ILE A 274 6.34 -26.28 6.31
N ARG A 275 6.62 -25.63 7.44
CA ARG A 275 6.15 -26.04 8.77
C ARG A 275 5.61 -24.83 9.54
N GLY A 276 4.47 -25.02 10.21
CA GLY A 276 3.92 -24.03 11.14
C GLY A 276 4.59 -24.07 12.51
N VAL A 277 4.80 -22.89 13.09
CA VAL A 277 5.26 -22.68 14.47
C VAL A 277 4.15 -21.91 15.19
N ALA A 278 3.43 -22.63 16.04
CA ALA A 278 2.30 -22.10 16.82
C ALA A 278 2.76 -21.68 18.22
N VAL A 279 1.95 -20.87 18.89
CA VAL A 279 2.15 -20.49 20.29
C VAL A 279 2.04 -21.75 21.17
N ALA A 280 3.10 -22.08 21.92
CA ALA A 280 2.96 -22.96 23.07
C ALA A 280 2.16 -22.19 24.13
N LYS A 281 1.10 -22.82 24.69
CA LYS A 281 0.10 -22.22 25.62
C LYS A 281 0.62 -21.02 26.44
N GLU A 282 -0.20 -19.96 26.46
CA GLU A 282 -0.14 -18.73 27.27
C GLU A 282 1.18 -18.51 28.02
N ILE A 283 2.10 -17.81 27.35
CA ILE A 283 3.21 -17.13 28.02
C ILE A 283 2.66 -15.79 28.50
N ASP A 284 2.79 -15.55 29.81
CA ASP A 284 2.55 -14.26 30.45
C ASP A 284 3.49 -13.20 29.84
N VAL A 285 3.01 -11.97 29.71
CA VAL A 285 3.68 -10.76 29.16
C VAL A 285 5.10 -10.98 28.59
N ASP A 286 5.24 -10.91 27.26
CA ASP A 286 6.52 -11.03 26.56
C ASP A 286 7.33 -9.72 26.62
N PRO A 287 8.47 -9.66 27.37
CA PRO A 287 9.23 -8.43 27.56
C PRO A 287 9.83 -7.87 26.26
N ILE A 288 10.14 -8.74 25.29
CA ILE A 288 10.67 -8.31 23.99
C ILE A 288 9.57 -7.62 23.20
N LEU A 289 8.34 -8.14 23.27
CA LEU A 289 7.20 -7.53 22.61
C LEU A 289 6.81 -6.19 23.25
N GLU A 290 6.87 -6.08 24.58
CA GLU A 290 6.67 -4.80 25.28
C GLU A 290 7.72 -3.76 24.85
N ALA A 291 9.00 -4.13 24.89
CA ALA A 291 10.09 -3.27 24.43
C ALA A 291 9.91 -2.86 22.96
N LEU A 292 9.46 -3.77 22.09
CA LEU A 292 9.15 -3.45 20.70
C LEU A 292 8.00 -2.44 20.59
N GLN A 293 6.94 -2.60 21.37
CA GLN A 293 5.81 -1.67 21.39
C GLN A 293 6.20 -0.28 21.87
N ASP A 294 7.03 -0.20 22.92
CA ASP A 294 7.52 1.08 23.42
C ASP A 294 8.47 1.74 22.42
N ASN A 295 9.31 0.95 21.74
CA ASN A 295 10.13 1.45 20.64
C ASN A 295 9.29 1.99 19.48
N ARG A 296 8.16 1.36 19.15
CA ARG A 296 7.23 1.87 18.13
C ARG A 296 6.63 3.22 18.54
N LYS A 297 6.22 3.36 19.80
CA LYS A 297 5.73 4.65 20.34
C LYS A 297 6.82 5.71 20.25
N ALA A 298 8.04 5.41 20.69
CA ALA A 298 9.16 6.34 20.67
C ALA A 298 9.53 6.80 19.25
N VAL A 299 9.62 5.87 18.28
CA VAL A 299 9.86 6.21 16.86
C VAL A 299 8.73 7.10 16.31
N ARG A 300 7.47 6.77 16.63
CA ARG A 300 6.32 7.57 16.20
C ARG A 300 6.33 8.97 16.82
N GLU A 301 6.65 9.10 18.09
CA GLU A 301 6.78 10.38 18.79
C GLU A 301 7.88 11.24 18.18
N GLN A 302 9.05 10.65 17.92
CA GLN A 302 10.16 11.33 17.25
C GLN A 302 9.74 11.82 15.85
N HIS A 303 9.08 10.97 15.06
CA HIS A 303 8.57 11.33 13.74
C HIS A 303 7.58 12.50 13.81
N CYS A 304 6.63 12.47 14.76
CA CYS A 304 5.66 13.55 14.97
C CYS A 304 6.36 14.85 15.40
N GLN A 305 7.39 14.75 16.25
CA GLN A 305 8.21 15.88 16.65
C GLN A 305 8.94 16.49 15.46
N GLN A 306 9.55 15.67 14.60
CA GLN A 306 10.28 16.10 13.41
C GLN A 306 9.36 16.79 12.38
N ILE A 307 8.14 16.28 12.17
CA ILE A 307 7.16 16.95 11.31
C ILE A 307 6.72 18.29 11.92
N SER A 308 6.40 18.31 13.21
CA SER A 308 5.96 19.52 13.91
C SER A 308 7.02 20.62 13.87
N SER A 309 8.29 20.26 14.09
CA SER A 309 9.42 21.20 14.11
C SER A 309 9.98 21.53 12.72
N ALA A 310 9.54 20.84 11.67
CA ALA A 310 10.03 21.08 10.31
C ALA A 310 9.74 22.51 9.83
N LYS A 311 10.59 22.98 8.91
CA LYS A 311 10.44 24.28 8.24
C LYS A 311 9.06 24.37 7.57
N ASN A 312 8.42 25.52 7.70
CA ASN A 312 7.21 25.82 6.93
C ASN A 312 7.61 26.11 5.47
N LEU A 313 7.01 25.39 4.53
CA LEU A 313 7.24 25.61 3.10
C LEU A 313 6.24 26.64 2.55
N ALA A 314 6.70 27.46 1.62
CA ALA A 314 5.80 28.15 0.70
C ALA A 314 5.29 27.15 -0.35
N HIS A 315 4.17 27.48 -1.01
CA HIS A 315 3.59 26.62 -2.04
C HIS A 315 4.59 26.35 -3.19
N GLU A 316 5.32 27.38 -3.63
CA GLU A 316 6.34 27.25 -4.68
C GLU A 316 7.49 26.31 -4.28
N ASP A 317 7.95 26.38 -3.03
CA ASP A 317 9.00 25.49 -2.52
C ASP A 317 8.51 24.04 -2.46
N PHE A 318 7.25 23.83 -2.07
CA PHE A 318 6.63 22.52 -2.06
C PHE A 318 6.55 21.91 -3.47
N GLU A 319 6.08 22.67 -4.47
CA GLU A 319 6.01 22.21 -5.87
C GLU A 319 7.40 21.86 -6.43
N ARG A 320 8.42 22.67 -6.13
CA ARG A 320 9.82 22.39 -6.52
C ARG A 320 10.34 21.11 -5.89
N LEU A 321 10.04 20.86 -4.61
CA LEU A 321 10.45 19.63 -3.95
C LEU A 321 9.69 18.40 -4.46
N GLN A 322 8.42 18.55 -4.84
CA GLN A 322 7.58 17.46 -5.31
C GLN A 322 8.09 16.83 -6.62
N VAL A 323 8.74 17.62 -7.49
CA VAL A 323 9.28 17.13 -8.76
C VAL A 323 10.69 16.56 -8.66
N ARG A 324 11.38 16.75 -7.53
CA ARG A 324 12.73 16.22 -7.30
C ARG A 324 12.68 14.74 -6.94
N SER A 325 13.64 13.97 -7.48
CA SER A 325 13.81 12.55 -7.14
C SER A 325 14.59 12.32 -5.85
N ASP A 326 15.31 13.33 -5.35
CA ASP A 326 16.32 13.22 -4.30
C ASP A 326 16.02 14.13 -3.08
N THR A 327 14.85 13.96 -2.47
CA THR A 327 14.49 14.72 -1.26
C THR A 327 15.18 14.15 -0.01
N THR A 328 15.80 15.01 0.79
CA THR A 328 16.34 14.70 2.12
C THR A 328 15.22 14.42 3.13
N LEU A 329 15.55 13.77 4.24
CA LEU A 329 14.57 13.46 5.29
C LEU A 329 13.94 14.74 5.92
N PRO A 330 14.71 15.81 6.24
CA PRO A 330 14.13 17.07 6.71
C PRO A 330 13.19 17.74 5.69
N GLU A 331 13.52 17.69 4.39
CA GLU A 331 12.63 18.18 3.32
C GLU A 331 11.32 17.38 3.28
N ARG A 332 11.37 16.05 3.43
CA ARG A 332 10.16 15.22 3.49
C ARG A 332 9.29 15.58 4.70
N HIS A 333 9.87 15.83 5.86
CA HIS A 333 9.10 16.29 7.03
C HIS A 333 8.46 17.66 6.80
N ALA A 334 9.17 18.58 6.15
CA ALA A 334 8.64 19.90 5.78
C ALA A 334 7.48 19.77 4.77
N MET A 335 7.60 18.89 3.78
CA MET A 335 6.52 18.56 2.84
C MET A 335 5.31 17.94 3.54
N SER A 336 5.53 16.99 4.47
CA SER A 336 4.44 16.41 5.26
C SER A 336 3.72 17.47 6.11
N LYS A 337 4.48 18.38 6.74
CA LYS A 337 3.91 19.50 7.51
C LYS A 337 3.08 20.42 6.62
N PHE A 338 3.60 20.79 5.44
CA PHE A 338 2.88 21.60 4.46
C PHE A 338 1.57 20.93 4.03
N LEU A 339 1.61 19.65 3.66
CA LEU A 339 0.43 18.89 3.27
C LEU A 339 -0.60 18.76 4.41
N LEU A 340 -0.16 18.63 5.66
CA LEU A 340 -1.07 18.64 6.80
C LEU A 340 -1.72 20.00 6.98
N MET A 341 -0.96 21.09 6.89
CA MET A 341 -1.50 22.44 7.02
C MET A 341 -2.52 22.73 5.91
N GLU A 342 -2.20 22.39 4.66
CA GLU A 342 -3.12 22.50 3.53
C GLU A 342 -4.35 21.61 3.71
N ALA A 343 -4.14 20.34 4.10
CA ALA A 343 -5.23 19.39 4.27
C ALA A 343 -6.26 19.86 5.29
N TYR A 344 -5.90 20.64 6.31
CA TYR A 344 -6.80 21.13 7.36
C TYR A 344 -7.01 22.66 7.33
N ASN A 345 -6.60 23.36 6.26
CA ASN A 345 -6.65 24.83 6.13
C ASN A 345 -6.01 25.58 7.33
N ILE A 346 -4.91 25.06 7.87
CA ILE A 346 -4.20 25.68 8.98
C ILE A 346 -3.30 26.80 8.46
N THR A 347 -3.56 28.03 8.88
CA THR A 347 -2.75 29.21 8.53
C THR A 347 -1.56 29.41 9.49
N HIS A 348 -1.72 29.01 10.76
CA HIS A 348 -0.71 29.20 11.79
C HIS A 348 -0.04 27.88 12.16
N SER A 349 1.26 27.75 11.87
CA SER A 349 2.02 26.51 12.09
C SER A 349 2.13 26.10 13.56
N SER A 350 1.86 27.00 14.51
CA SER A 350 1.86 26.70 15.96
C SER A 350 0.81 25.66 16.36
N ILE A 351 -0.24 25.46 15.56
CA ILE A 351 -1.28 24.44 15.78
C ILE A 351 -0.72 23.03 15.53
N VAL A 352 0.24 22.90 14.61
CA VAL A 352 0.81 21.61 14.19
C VAL A 352 1.86 21.16 15.21
N THR A 353 1.41 20.87 16.43
CA THR A 353 2.21 20.30 17.53
C THR A 353 2.44 18.80 17.32
N PRO A 354 3.41 18.16 18.01
CA PRO A 354 3.64 16.72 17.88
C PRO A 354 2.40 15.89 18.23
N LYS A 355 1.68 16.29 19.28
CA LYS A 355 0.41 15.67 19.68
C LYS A 355 -0.65 15.80 18.58
N TRP A 356 -0.75 16.97 17.95
CA TRP A 356 -1.66 17.21 16.85
C TRP A 356 -1.32 16.34 15.63
N VAL A 357 -0.04 16.28 15.24
CA VAL A 357 0.42 15.41 14.14
C VAL A 357 0.07 13.95 14.42
N ASN A 358 0.33 13.46 15.64
CA ASN A 358 0.03 12.08 15.98
C ASN A 358 -1.46 11.73 15.83
N THR A 359 -2.36 12.66 16.17
CA THR A 359 -3.80 12.48 16.02
C THR A 359 -4.27 12.61 14.57
N TYR A 360 -3.84 13.66 13.86
CA TYR A 360 -4.46 14.08 12.60
C TYR A 360 -3.68 13.69 11.33
N ASP A 361 -2.45 13.19 11.46
CA ASP A 361 -1.71 12.61 10.34
C ASP A 361 -2.11 11.15 10.08
N ASN A 362 -3.39 10.98 9.74
CA ASN A 362 -3.92 9.74 9.19
C ASN A 362 -5.04 10.03 8.18
N ASP A 363 -5.23 9.12 7.22
CA ASP A 363 -6.17 9.33 6.11
C ASP A 363 -7.63 9.30 6.54
N CYS A 364 -7.97 8.66 7.67
CA CYS A 364 -9.35 8.63 8.17
C CYS A 364 -9.75 10.01 8.68
N GLU A 365 -8.94 10.63 9.54
CA GLU A 365 -9.18 11.98 10.08
C GLU A 365 -9.20 13.04 8.98
N LYS A 366 -8.24 12.99 8.03
CA LYS A 366 -8.22 13.91 6.88
C LYS A 366 -9.51 13.84 6.05
N ARG A 367 -10.06 12.63 5.88
CA ARG A 367 -11.34 12.42 5.17
C ARG A 367 -12.52 12.91 6.00
N PHE A 368 -12.51 12.64 7.29
CA PHE A 368 -13.56 13.06 8.22
C PHE A 368 -13.67 14.59 8.26
N ASP A 369 -12.57 15.30 8.48
CA ASP A 369 -12.52 16.76 8.51
C ASP A 369 -12.91 17.39 7.16
N LYS A 370 -12.45 16.83 6.03
CA LYS A 370 -12.88 17.28 4.70
C LYS A 370 -14.40 17.18 4.51
N ASN A 371 -15.00 16.11 5.00
CA ASN A 371 -16.45 15.90 4.92
C ASN A 371 -17.20 16.85 5.86
N LEU A 372 -16.73 17.04 7.09
CA LEU A 372 -17.31 18.00 8.02
C LEU A 372 -17.27 19.43 7.48
N ARG A 373 -16.13 19.88 6.93
CA ARG A 373 -16.03 21.21 6.31
C ARG A 373 -17.00 21.37 5.15
N ALA A 374 -17.18 20.34 4.32
CA ALA A 374 -18.17 20.38 3.25
C ALA A 374 -19.60 20.61 3.79
N LEU A 375 -19.91 20.11 4.99
CA LEU A 375 -21.20 20.31 5.65
C LEU A 375 -21.29 21.63 6.44
N GLN A 376 -20.17 22.26 6.83
CA GLN A 376 -20.17 23.53 7.58
C GLN A 376 -20.17 24.80 6.72
N MET A 377 -19.71 24.73 5.47
CA MET A 377 -19.45 25.91 4.62
C MET A 377 -20.67 26.80 4.31
N SER A 378 -21.89 26.35 4.56
CA SER A 378 -23.13 27.11 4.28
C SER A 378 -23.66 27.92 5.45
N GLY A 379 -23.17 27.71 6.69
CA GLY A 379 -23.70 28.36 7.89
C GLY A 379 -25.18 28.07 8.18
N GLY A 380 -25.77 27.08 7.51
CA GLY A 380 -27.19 26.71 7.55
C GLY A 380 -27.44 25.28 8.03
N THR A 381 -28.64 24.77 7.77
CA THR A 381 -29.04 23.39 8.04
C THR A 381 -28.23 22.39 7.20
N ILE A 382 -28.15 21.13 7.63
CA ILE A 382 -27.52 20.04 6.84
C ILE A 382 -28.06 20.02 5.40
N GLN A 383 -29.35 20.26 5.21
CA GLN A 383 -29.98 20.25 3.89
C GLN A 383 -29.44 21.36 2.98
N GLU A 384 -29.26 22.57 3.51
CA GLU A 384 -28.68 23.70 2.78
C GLU A 384 -27.20 23.44 2.44
N SER A 385 -26.46 22.80 3.35
CA SER A 385 -25.08 22.36 3.07
C SER A 385 -25.01 21.31 1.97
N LEU A 386 -25.92 20.33 1.99
CA LEU A 386 -26.03 19.31 0.96
C LEU A 386 -26.35 19.93 -0.41
N GLU A 387 -27.27 20.90 -0.46
CA GLU A 387 -27.59 21.64 -1.67
C GLU A 387 -26.38 22.42 -2.19
N PHE A 388 -25.59 23.06 -1.31
CA PHE A 388 -24.37 23.73 -1.72
C PHE A 388 -23.32 22.75 -2.28
N VAL A 389 -23.15 21.59 -1.64
CA VAL A 389 -22.27 20.53 -2.17
C VAL A 389 -22.78 20.07 -3.53
N TYR A 390 -24.09 19.85 -3.69
CA TYR A 390 -24.72 19.48 -4.95
C TYR A 390 -24.44 20.52 -6.04
N GLN A 391 -24.72 21.80 -5.78
CA GLN A 391 -24.48 22.89 -6.72
C GLN A 391 -23.02 23.01 -7.13
N ARG A 392 -22.08 22.90 -6.18
CA ARG A 392 -20.65 22.87 -6.49
C ARG A 392 -20.26 21.68 -7.36
N GLU A 393 -20.83 20.50 -7.10
CA GLU A 393 -20.63 19.33 -7.95
C GLU A 393 -21.22 19.54 -9.35
N GLN A 394 -22.40 20.18 -9.47
CA GLN A 394 -23.02 20.53 -10.76
C GLN A 394 -22.21 21.56 -11.54
N ILE A 395 -21.67 22.59 -10.90
CA ILE A 395 -20.80 23.59 -11.57
C ILE A 395 -19.56 22.91 -12.14
N LEU A 396 -18.88 22.10 -11.33
CA LEU A 396 -17.71 21.34 -11.79
C LEU A 396 -18.08 20.36 -12.93
N LEU A 397 -19.27 19.74 -12.84
CA LEU A 397 -19.79 18.87 -13.88
C LEU A 397 -19.97 19.64 -15.20
N CYS A 398 -20.61 20.82 -15.14
CA CYS A 398 -20.79 21.71 -16.28
C CYS A 398 -19.46 22.18 -16.88
N GLU A 399 -18.47 22.54 -16.04
CA GLU A 399 -17.12 22.92 -16.50
C GLU A 399 -16.41 21.75 -17.20
N TYR A 400 -16.55 20.53 -16.68
CA TYR A 400 -15.97 19.34 -17.32
C TYR A 400 -16.67 19.00 -18.63
N ILE A 401 -18.00 19.17 -18.72
CA ILE A 401 -18.74 18.98 -19.96
C ILE A 401 -18.33 20.05 -20.99
N ALA A 402 -18.29 21.32 -20.58
CA ALA A 402 -17.94 22.45 -21.45
C ALA A 402 -16.49 22.39 -21.98
N SER A 403 -15.57 21.80 -21.20
CA SER A 403 -14.17 21.57 -21.61
C SER A 403 -13.98 20.30 -22.46
N GLY A 404 -15.05 19.61 -22.85
CA GLY A 404 -14.99 18.34 -23.59
C GLY A 404 -14.39 17.19 -22.76
N ASN A 405 -14.27 17.35 -21.45
CA ASN A 405 -13.70 16.38 -20.53
C ASN A 405 -14.81 15.48 -19.96
N GLU A 406 -15.53 14.81 -20.86
CA GLU A 406 -16.70 13.97 -20.56
C GLU A 406 -16.39 12.85 -19.54
N THR A 407 -15.16 12.35 -19.53
CA THR A 407 -14.67 11.38 -18.55
C THR A 407 -14.64 11.95 -17.13
N ARG A 408 -14.26 13.22 -16.95
CA ARG A 408 -14.30 13.89 -15.63
C ARG A 408 -15.73 14.21 -15.20
N ALA A 409 -16.64 14.44 -16.14
CA ALA A 409 -18.03 14.68 -15.83
C ALA A 409 -18.70 13.40 -15.27
N GLN A 410 -18.61 12.27 -15.98
CA GLN A 410 -19.15 10.99 -15.50
C GLN A 410 -18.48 10.52 -14.19
N HIS A 411 -17.19 10.81 -14.03
CA HIS A 411 -16.43 10.60 -12.81
C HIS A 411 -16.97 11.37 -11.60
N LYS A 412 -17.45 12.59 -11.81
CA LYS A 412 -18.01 13.40 -10.73
C LYS A 412 -19.38 12.87 -10.28
N LEU A 413 -20.19 12.37 -11.23
CA LEU A 413 -21.49 11.75 -10.98
C LEU A 413 -21.37 10.44 -10.17
N ALA A 414 -20.61 9.46 -10.65
CA ALA A 414 -20.48 8.15 -10.00
C ALA A 414 -19.64 8.16 -8.70
N SER A 415 -19.11 9.32 -8.32
CA SER A 415 -18.30 9.50 -7.12
C SER A 415 -18.79 10.67 -6.25
N SER A 416 -20.06 11.05 -6.48
CA SER A 416 -20.70 12.20 -5.89
C SER A 416 -20.47 12.26 -4.39
N GLN A 417 -19.75 13.30 -3.98
CA GLN A 417 -19.58 13.62 -2.56
C GLN A 417 -20.94 13.98 -1.97
N TYR A 418 -21.82 14.63 -2.75
CA TYR A 418 -23.19 14.89 -2.35
C TYR A 418 -23.93 13.60 -1.98
N LEU A 419 -23.92 12.57 -2.84
CA LEU A 419 -24.66 11.33 -2.55
C LEU A 419 -24.14 10.64 -1.28
N GLN A 420 -22.82 10.59 -1.09
CA GLN A 420 -22.21 10.00 0.11
C GLN A 420 -22.60 10.78 1.37
N LEU A 421 -22.59 12.11 1.32
CA LEU A 421 -22.97 12.96 2.44
C LEU A 421 -24.49 12.95 2.69
N LYS A 422 -25.30 12.83 1.63
CA LYS A 422 -26.76 12.72 1.71
C LYS A 422 -27.15 11.44 2.46
N ILE A 423 -26.62 10.29 2.04
CA ILE A 423 -26.86 9.01 2.72
C ILE A 423 -26.43 9.08 4.19
N ALA A 424 -25.25 9.68 4.46
CA ALA A 424 -24.77 9.87 5.82
C ALA A 424 -25.70 10.77 6.66
N ALA A 425 -26.22 11.86 6.07
CA ALA A 425 -27.16 12.78 6.71
C ALA A 425 -28.54 12.14 6.98
N GLU A 426 -29.04 11.35 6.03
CA GLU A 426 -30.29 10.60 6.16
C GLU A 426 -30.18 9.55 7.27
N LEU A 427 -29.08 8.78 7.31
CA LEU A 427 -28.79 7.85 8.40
C LEU A 427 -28.70 8.57 9.76
N LEU A 428 -28.03 9.72 9.81
CA LEU A 428 -27.88 10.52 11.01
C LEU A 428 -29.25 11.02 11.52
N THR A 429 -30.10 11.50 10.60
CA THR A 429 -31.47 11.94 10.88
C THR A 429 -32.37 10.78 11.31
N ALA A 430 -32.30 9.65 10.62
CA ALA A 430 -33.04 8.43 10.97
C ALA A 430 -32.65 7.90 12.36
N CYS A 431 -31.39 8.08 12.76
CA CYS A 431 -30.92 7.76 14.11
C CYS A 431 -31.44 8.73 15.17
N GLY A 432 -32.02 9.87 14.77
CA GLY A 432 -32.62 10.87 15.64
C GLY A 432 -31.72 12.07 15.93
N PHE A 433 -30.64 12.26 15.17
CA PHE A 433 -29.77 13.42 15.30
C PHE A 433 -30.16 14.48 14.27
N THR A 434 -30.27 15.72 14.72
CA THR A 434 -30.64 16.86 13.86
C THR A 434 -29.43 17.54 13.22
N ASP A 435 -28.24 17.31 13.75
CA ASP A 435 -26.99 17.89 13.29
C ASP A 435 -25.78 16.98 13.59
N VAL A 436 -24.71 17.10 12.79
CA VAL A 436 -23.45 16.35 12.98
C VAL A 436 -22.69 16.77 14.25
N PHE A 437 -23.02 17.92 14.83
CA PHE A 437 -22.52 18.38 16.14
C PHE A 437 -23.54 18.24 17.27
N SER A 438 -24.65 17.50 17.04
CA SER A 438 -25.63 17.23 18.09
C SER A 438 -24.94 16.59 19.30
N LYS A 439 -25.26 17.12 20.49
CA LYS A 439 -24.79 16.57 21.78
C LYS A 439 -25.72 15.50 22.34
N GLU A 440 -26.77 15.16 21.59
CA GLU A 440 -27.72 14.13 21.98
C GLU A 440 -27.01 12.77 22.10
N LYS A 441 -27.50 11.93 23.01
CA LYS A 441 -26.95 10.59 23.24
C LYS A 441 -28.05 9.57 23.04
N THR A 442 -27.71 8.45 22.43
CA THR A 442 -28.60 7.31 22.26
C THR A 442 -27.86 6.02 22.61
N SER A 443 -28.59 4.97 22.99
CA SER A 443 -27.96 3.68 23.29
C SER A 443 -27.47 3.01 22.00
N SER A 444 -26.39 2.23 22.11
CA SER A 444 -25.83 1.49 20.97
C SER A 444 -26.84 0.53 20.32
N GLU A 445 -27.69 -0.11 21.12
CA GLU A 445 -28.76 -1.00 20.66
C GLU A 445 -29.85 -0.26 19.90
N ALA A 446 -30.29 0.91 20.40
CA ALA A 446 -31.28 1.74 19.71
C ALA A 446 -30.72 2.28 18.40
N LEU A 447 -29.45 2.69 18.38
CA LEU A 447 -28.77 3.12 17.17
C LEU A 447 -28.73 2.00 16.13
N LYS A 448 -28.28 0.80 16.54
CA LYS A 448 -28.16 -0.36 15.65
C LYS A 448 -29.51 -0.73 15.02
N ASN A 449 -30.57 -0.82 15.82
CA ASN A 449 -31.90 -1.17 15.30
C ASN A 449 -32.42 -0.14 14.29
N LYS A 450 -32.18 1.16 14.52
CA LYS A 450 -32.56 2.23 13.59
C LYS A 450 -31.75 2.17 12.29
N VAL A 451 -30.45 1.92 12.38
CA VAL A 451 -29.58 1.74 11.21
C VAL A 451 -30.01 0.52 10.41
N ASP A 452 -30.20 -0.64 11.04
CA ASP A 452 -30.58 -1.88 10.35
C ASP A 452 -31.92 -1.73 9.62
N THR A 453 -32.90 -1.06 10.25
CA THR A 453 -34.21 -0.80 9.64
C THR A 453 -34.11 0.14 8.44
N HIS A 454 -33.35 1.23 8.57
CA HIS A 454 -33.23 2.23 7.51
C HIS A 454 -32.31 1.78 6.37
N TRP A 455 -31.33 0.91 6.67
CA TRP A 455 -30.39 0.36 5.70
C TRP A 455 -31.10 -0.51 4.66
N GLU A 456 -32.09 -1.31 5.05
CA GLU A 456 -32.89 -2.08 4.08
C GLU A 456 -33.66 -1.16 3.12
N THR A 457 -34.16 -0.02 3.61
CA THR A 457 -34.83 0.98 2.75
C THR A 457 -33.85 1.67 1.80
N LEU A 458 -32.69 2.10 2.31
CA LEU A 458 -31.64 2.73 1.51
C LEU A 458 -31.06 1.80 0.46
N LYS A 459 -30.95 0.50 0.78
CA LYS A 459 -30.45 -0.52 -0.14
C LYS A 459 -31.37 -0.65 -1.36
N ASP A 460 -32.68 -0.66 -1.16
CA ASP A 460 -33.66 -0.68 -2.25
C ASP A 460 -33.58 0.59 -3.12
N GLU A 461 -33.37 1.77 -2.52
CA GLU A 461 -33.19 3.02 -3.27
C GLU A 461 -31.87 3.05 -4.06
N MET A 462 -30.78 2.53 -3.47
CA MET A 462 -29.47 2.42 -4.12
C MET A 462 -29.45 1.40 -5.25
N GLU A 463 -30.26 0.34 -5.20
CA GLU A 463 -30.40 -0.64 -6.27
C GLU A 463 -31.26 -0.13 -7.44
N ASN A 464 -32.09 0.91 -7.20
CA ASN A 464 -32.98 1.53 -8.19
C ASN A 464 -32.44 2.84 -8.80
N MET A 465 -31.26 3.32 -8.38
CA MET A 465 -30.53 4.47 -8.93
C MET A 465 -29.34 4.02 -9.81
#